data_AF-A0AAV9ZD84-F1
#
_entry.id   AF-A0AAV9ZD84-F1
#
_cell.length_a   1.000
_cell.length_b   1.000
_cell.length_c   1.000
_cell.angle_alpha   90.00
_cell.angle_beta   90.00
_cell.angle_gamma   90.00
#
_symmetry.space_group_name_H-M   'P 1'
#
loop_
_entity.id
_entity.type
_entity.pdbx_description
1 polymer ?
#
loop_
_entity_poly.entity_id
_entity_poly.type
_entity_poly.pdbx_seq_one_letter_code
_entity_poly.pdbx_strand_id
1 'polypeptide(L)'
;MSPPTFDPSSLSGYWRSEPGSAADLNYEIYLKADNDCGLTGYMLFKSKIGHTETRIGFPLNGRYDPAVNTGGGVVLSWVVKGRLEALFMHSTTIWSAQYFAEENKLVTQWLLMVSTEPKDFWNSANVGSAIYTRVSDLDDKALAKMKELGESESSTQAFDYTKLSGTWYNELHSSMTLTADKYGNLTGTYTSSVGNAESEYPLAGRFDPYAPDGKGVSLGWSVAWKNAKKGDVKSSTAWGGLFFPDAEGGQIRTHWLLNVSAPENKLWMATNLGSDVFTREKSRVAEAGLSFTTAHPSIDEIVAKGEKIAQM
;
A
#
# COMPACT_ATOMS: atom_id res chain seq x y z
N MET A 1 17.38 -11.11 -28.13
CA MET A 1 17.67 -11.65 -26.79
C MET A 1 16.42 -11.39 -25.95
N SER A 2 15.89 -12.41 -25.27
CA SER A 2 14.82 -12.18 -24.29
C SER A 2 15.36 -11.28 -23.18
N PRO A 3 14.60 -10.28 -22.70
CA PRO A 3 15.03 -9.47 -21.57
C PRO A 3 15.31 -10.38 -20.38
N PRO A 4 16.34 -10.08 -19.56
CA PRO A 4 16.64 -10.86 -18.38
C PRO A 4 15.40 -10.92 -17.48
N THR A 5 15.05 -12.13 -17.04
CA THR A 5 13.95 -12.33 -16.10
C THR A 5 14.36 -11.75 -14.75
N PHE A 6 13.53 -10.85 -14.21
CA PHE A 6 13.74 -10.32 -12.87
C PHE A 6 13.76 -11.46 -11.84
N ASP A 7 14.76 -11.47 -10.96
CA ASP A 7 14.87 -12.42 -9.86
C ASP A 7 14.21 -11.82 -8.59
N PRO A 8 13.11 -12.39 -8.08
CA PRO A 8 12.45 -11.93 -6.85
C PRO A 8 13.37 -11.94 -5.62
N SER A 9 14.40 -12.80 -5.62
CA SER A 9 15.39 -12.84 -4.53
C SER A 9 16.15 -11.52 -4.42
N SER A 10 16.32 -10.79 -5.54
CA SER A 10 16.99 -9.49 -5.58
C SER A 10 16.21 -8.36 -4.92
N LEU A 11 14.89 -8.48 -4.74
CA LEU A 11 14.08 -7.54 -3.94
C LEU A 11 13.96 -7.99 -2.48
N SER A 12 14.06 -9.29 -2.24
CA SER A 12 13.98 -9.86 -0.91
C SER A 12 15.17 -9.43 -0.05
N GLY A 13 14.95 -9.19 1.23
CA GLY A 13 15.98 -8.81 2.19
C GLY A 13 15.61 -7.59 3.03
N TYR A 14 16.64 -7.02 3.65
CA TYR A 14 16.49 -5.93 4.62
C TYR A 14 16.85 -4.58 4.01
N TRP A 15 16.06 -3.60 4.39
CA TRP A 15 16.19 -2.23 3.92
C TRP A 15 16.09 -1.27 5.10
N ARG A 16 16.88 -0.22 5.08
CA ARG A 16 16.88 0.82 6.10
C ARG A 16 16.63 2.17 5.46
N SER A 17 15.75 2.97 6.04
CA SER A 17 15.51 4.33 5.59
C SER A 17 16.74 5.22 5.80
N GLU A 18 17.01 6.11 4.86
CA GLU A 18 18.09 7.09 5.01
C GLU A 18 17.80 8.07 6.16
N PRO A 19 18.82 8.48 6.94
CA PRO A 19 18.67 9.51 7.97
C PRO A 19 18.12 10.82 7.36
N GLY A 20 17.13 11.44 8.00
CA GLY A 20 16.50 12.67 7.52
C GLY A 20 15.30 12.46 6.58
N SER A 21 14.95 11.22 6.21
CA SER A 21 13.61 10.93 5.69
C SER A 21 12.58 11.21 6.78
N ALA A 22 11.47 11.88 6.44
CA ALA A 22 10.50 12.51 7.35
C ALA A 22 10.37 11.85 8.74
N ALA A 23 10.59 12.68 9.78
CA ALA A 23 10.36 12.46 11.22
C ALA A 23 11.48 11.83 12.09
N ASP A 24 12.74 11.73 11.64
CA ASP A 24 13.84 11.09 12.41
C ASP A 24 13.54 9.63 12.83
N LEU A 25 12.54 9.02 12.20
CA LEU A 25 12.13 7.64 12.44
C LEU A 25 12.97 6.74 11.55
N ASN A 26 13.92 6.02 12.16
CA ASN A 26 14.71 5.00 11.49
C ASN A 26 13.85 3.76 11.26
N TYR A 27 13.13 3.73 10.14
CA TYR A 27 12.37 2.57 9.71
C TYR A 27 13.31 1.53 9.09
N GLU A 28 13.13 0.29 9.51
CA GLU A 28 13.73 -0.85 8.82
C GLU A 28 12.59 -1.70 8.27
N ILE A 29 12.77 -2.28 7.10
CA ILE A 29 11.81 -3.20 6.51
C ILE A 29 12.51 -4.48 6.09
N TYR A 30 11.86 -5.60 6.32
CA TYR A 30 12.18 -6.88 5.72
C TYR A 30 11.14 -7.19 4.67
N LEU A 31 11.57 -7.43 3.44
CA LEU A 31 10.73 -7.80 2.32
C LEU A 31 11.04 -9.23 1.87
N LYS A 32 10.00 -9.98 1.54
CA LYS A 32 10.06 -11.28 0.88
C LYS A 32 9.13 -11.26 -0.33
N ALA A 33 9.72 -11.30 -1.51
CA ALA A 33 9.03 -11.40 -2.78
C ALA A 33 8.89 -12.88 -3.19
N ASP A 34 7.75 -13.25 -3.75
CA ASP A 34 7.51 -14.58 -4.32
C ASP A 34 7.31 -14.54 -5.84
N ASN A 35 7.33 -15.69 -6.50
CA ASN A 35 7.19 -15.78 -7.96
C ASN A 35 5.80 -15.35 -8.47
N ASP A 36 4.80 -15.26 -7.60
CA ASP A 36 3.43 -14.89 -7.93
C ASP A 36 3.18 -13.39 -7.76
N CYS A 37 4.25 -12.59 -7.75
CA CYS A 37 4.21 -11.14 -7.61
C CYS A 37 3.69 -10.69 -6.22
N GLY A 38 3.73 -11.57 -5.23
CA GLY A 38 3.37 -11.31 -3.84
C GLY A 38 4.54 -10.73 -3.05
N LEU A 39 4.21 -9.85 -2.12
CA LEU A 39 5.15 -9.25 -1.19
C LEU A 39 4.65 -9.48 0.24
N THR A 40 5.51 -10.04 1.08
CA THR A 40 5.26 -10.24 2.51
C THR A 40 6.47 -9.78 3.32
N GLY A 41 6.31 -9.58 4.63
CA GLY A 41 7.44 -9.27 5.50
C GLY A 41 7.05 -8.52 6.75
N TYR A 42 7.97 -7.69 7.24
CA TYR A 42 7.77 -6.91 8.46
C TYR A 42 8.36 -5.50 8.33
N MET A 43 7.64 -4.50 8.82
CA MET A 43 8.19 -3.17 9.09
C MET A 43 8.55 -3.06 10.57
N LEU A 44 9.72 -2.49 10.82
CA LEU A 44 10.29 -2.34 12.14
C LEU A 44 10.22 -0.88 12.57
N PHE A 45 9.59 -0.69 13.71
CA PHE A 45 9.62 0.57 14.41
C PHE A 45 10.63 0.50 15.55
N LYS A 46 11.64 1.37 15.51
CA LYS A 46 12.57 1.60 16.62
C LYS A 46 12.04 2.74 17.46
N SER A 47 11.56 2.42 18.65
CA SER A 47 11.20 3.43 19.64
C SER A 47 12.27 3.52 20.73
N LYS A 48 12.72 4.73 21.03
CA LYS A 48 13.46 5.02 22.26
C LYS A 48 12.44 5.42 23.32
N ILE A 49 12.06 4.48 24.18
CA ILE A 49 11.29 4.79 25.40
C ILE A 49 12.28 4.71 26.57
N GLY A 50 12.68 5.86 27.11
CA GLY A 50 13.71 5.95 28.14
C GLY A 50 15.10 5.52 27.63
N HIS A 51 15.82 4.71 28.42
CA HIS A 51 17.16 4.20 28.07
C HIS A 51 17.15 2.88 27.27
N THR A 52 15.97 2.33 26.98
CA THR A 52 15.81 1.05 26.30
C THR A 52 15.30 1.25 24.88
N GLU A 53 16.07 0.77 23.89
CA GLU A 53 15.62 0.68 22.50
C GLU A 53 14.68 -0.53 22.37
N THR A 54 13.41 -0.28 22.05
CA THR A 54 12.45 -1.35 21.76
C THR A 54 12.19 -1.40 20.26
N ARG A 55 12.28 -2.60 19.68
CA ARG A 55 11.91 -2.88 18.30
C ARG A 55 10.57 -3.60 18.27
N ILE A 56 9.64 -3.05 17.50
CA ILE A 56 8.33 -3.64 17.28
C ILE A 56 8.19 -3.92 15.80
N GLY A 57 7.85 -5.18 15.46
CA GLY A 57 7.65 -5.63 14.09
C GLY A 57 6.17 -5.63 13.74
N PHE A 58 5.82 -5.05 12.60
CA PHE A 58 4.47 -5.03 12.05
C PHE A 58 4.44 -5.83 10.75
N PRO A 59 3.57 -6.84 10.63
CA PRO A 59 3.47 -7.60 9.38
C PRO A 59 2.99 -6.70 8.23
N LEU A 60 3.55 -6.94 7.05
CA LEU A 60 3.17 -6.27 5.81
C LEU A 60 2.78 -7.25 4.73
N ASN A 61 1.83 -6.81 3.89
CA ASN A 61 1.38 -7.51 2.69
C ASN A 61 1.33 -6.53 1.53
N GLY A 62 1.69 -7.00 0.34
CA GLY A 62 1.78 -6.16 -0.83
C GLY A 62 1.88 -6.95 -2.13
N ARG A 63 2.13 -6.22 -3.21
CA ARG A 63 2.33 -6.75 -4.56
C ARG A 63 3.46 -5.99 -5.23
N TYR A 64 4.11 -6.62 -6.20
CA TYR A 64 5.11 -5.96 -7.03
C TYR A 64 4.94 -6.37 -8.49
N ASP A 65 5.48 -5.59 -9.41
CA ASP A 65 5.50 -5.92 -10.83
C ASP A 65 6.94 -6.16 -11.29
N PRO A 66 7.34 -7.40 -11.62
CA PRO A 66 8.71 -7.70 -12.02
C PRO A 66 9.12 -7.08 -13.36
N ALA A 67 8.18 -6.60 -14.18
CA ALA A 67 8.54 -5.94 -15.42
C ALA A 67 8.84 -4.46 -15.21
N VAL A 68 9.77 -3.96 -16.02
CA VAL A 68 10.26 -2.58 -15.95
C VAL A 68 10.15 -1.89 -17.30
N ASN A 69 10.00 -0.57 -17.27
CA ASN A 69 10.29 0.26 -18.43
C ASN A 69 11.80 0.33 -18.66
N THR A 70 12.24 0.71 -19.85
CA THR A 70 13.67 0.83 -20.16
C THR A 70 14.34 1.79 -19.18
N GLY A 71 15.32 1.27 -18.42
CA GLY A 71 16.01 2.01 -17.37
C GLY A 71 15.18 2.30 -16.12
N GLY A 72 13.96 1.78 -16.02
CA GLY A 72 13.06 1.97 -14.88
C GLY A 72 13.24 0.95 -13.77
N GLY A 73 12.74 1.29 -12.59
CA GLY A 73 12.71 0.38 -11.44
C GLY A 73 11.52 -0.58 -11.48
N VAL A 74 11.64 -1.67 -10.72
CA VAL A 74 10.55 -2.60 -10.41
C VAL A 74 9.57 -1.89 -9.48
N VAL A 75 8.33 -1.75 -9.90
CA VAL A 75 7.30 -1.11 -9.07
C VAL A 75 6.78 -2.07 -8.02
N LEU A 76 6.50 -1.55 -6.84
CA LEU A 76 5.96 -2.33 -5.74
C LEU A 76 5.16 -1.45 -4.79
N SER A 77 4.23 -2.08 -4.10
CA SER A 77 3.47 -1.44 -3.02
C SER A 77 3.14 -2.43 -1.93
N TRP A 78 3.07 -1.94 -0.70
CA TRP A 78 2.73 -2.76 0.46
C TRP A 78 1.98 -1.95 1.51
N VAL A 79 1.38 -2.68 2.45
CA VAL A 79 0.52 -2.14 3.49
C VAL A 79 1.01 -2.66 4.84
N VAL A 80 1.17 -1.76 5.79
CA VAL A 80 1.48 -2.08 7.19
C VAL A 80 0.33 -1.60 8.05
N LYS A 81 -0.16 -2.47 8.94
CA LYS A 81 -1.03 -2.07 10.05
C LYS A 81 -0.14 -1.64 11.23
N GLY A 82 -0.28 -0.40 11.67
CA GLY A 82 0.35 0.08 12.90
C GLY A 82 -0.56 -0.21 14.09
N ARG A 83 -0.02 -0.85 15.14
CA ARG A 83 -0.61 -0.85 16.49
C ARG A 83 0.52 -0.84 17.51
N LEU A 84 0.85 0.35 18.01
CA LEU A 84 1.58 0.45 19.27
C LEU A 84 0.56 0.64 20.38
N GLU A 85 0.40 -0.34 21.27
CA GLU A 85 -0.48 -0.21 22.44
C GLU A 85 -0.10 0.98 23.33
N ALA A 86 1.18 1.36 23.33
CA ALA A 86 1.68 2.56 24.01
C ALA A 86 1.38 3.88 23.27
N LEU A 87 0.98 3.85 21.99
CA LEU A 87 0.73 5.03 21.15
C LEU A 87 -0.70 5.11 20.57
N PHE A 88 -1.55 4.09 20.78
CA PHE A 88 -2.96 4.04 20.31
C PHE A 88 -3.18 4.45 18.85
N MET A 89 -2.21 4.19 17.97
CA MET A 89 -2.33 4.58 16.56
C MET A 89 -3.11 3.51 15.79
N HIS A 90 -4.44 3.57 15.87
CA HIS A 90 -5.37 2.83 15.00
C HIS A 90 -5.20 3.30 13.57
N SER A 91 -4.20 2.74 12.87
CA SER A 91 -3.73 3.30 11.63
C SER A 91 -3.17 2.25 10.68
N THR A 92 -3.22 2.59 9.40
CA THR A 92 -2.65 1.79 8.33
C THR A 92 -1.80 2.70 7.47
N THR A 93 -0.59 2.26 7.11
CA THR A 93 0.23 2.98 6.14
C THR A 93 0.36 2.15 4.88
N ILE A 94 0.23 2.81 3.74
CA ILE A 94 0.55 2.24 2.43
C ILE A 94 1.84 2.86 1.91
N TRP A 95 2.65 2.05 1.25
CA TRP A 95 3.82 2.50 0.49
C TRP A 95 3.64 2.16 -0.97
N SER A 96 4.08 3.06 -1.81
CA SER A 96 4.22 2.88 -3.25
C SER A 96 5.65 3.26 -3.63
N ALA A 97 6.32 2.40 -4.40
CA ALA A 97 7.76 2.46 -4.55
C ALA A 97 8.25 1.94 -5.90
N GLN A 98 9.51 2.28 -6.19
CA GLN A 98 10.31 1.65 -7.22
C GLN A 98 11.62 1.11 -6.64
N TYR A 99 11.94 -0.12 -7.01
CA TYR A 99 13.19 -0.80 -6.70
C TYR A 99 14.18 -0.68 -7.87
N PHE A 100 15.35 -0.14 -7.57
CA PHE A 100 16.48 -0.01 -8.48
C PHE A 100 17.59 -0.99 -8.06
N ALA A 101 17.78 -2.03 -8.88
CA ALA A 101 18.62 -3.16 -8.53
C ALA A 101 20.12 -2.85 -8.56
N GLU A 102 20.57 -2.01 -9.49
CA GLU A 102 21.99 -1.63 -9.61
C GLU A 102 22.45 -0.81 -8.39
N GLU A 103 21.56 0.05 -7.88
CA GLU A 103 21.79 0.94 -6.74
C GLU A 103 21.42 0.31 -5.39
N ASN A 104 20.76 -0.86 -5.39
CA ASN A 104 20.16 -1.46 -4.19
C ASN A 104 19.33 -0.43 -3.38
N LYS A 105 18.41 0.24 -4.08
CA LYS A 105 17.66 1.40 -3.57
C LYS A 105 16.16 1.24 -3.80
N LEU A 106 15.37 1.56 -2.78
CA LEU A 106 13.93 1.75 -2.88
C LEU A 106 13.62 3.25 -2.76
N VAL A 107 12.94 3.81 -3.75
CA VAL A 107 12.42 5.18 -3.68
C VAL A 107 10.92 5.09 -3.45
N THR A 108 10.43 5.67 -2.36
CA THR A 108 9.06 5.44 -1.88
C THR A 108 8.31 6.74 -1.62
N GLN A 109 7.00 6.67 -1.82
CA GLN A 109 6.01 7.58 -1.27
C GLN A 109 5.04 6.78 -0.41
N TRP A 110 4.47 7.39 0.61
CA TRP A 110 3.56 6.72 1.53
C TRP A 110 2.38 7.58 1.95
N LEU A 111 1.28 6.90 2.31
CA LEU A 111 0.11 7.50 2.95
C LEU A 111 -0.16 6.78 4.27
N LEU A 112 -0.15 7.52 5.38
CA LEU A 112 -0.55 7.06 6.70
C LEU A 112 -2.00 7.48 6.96
N MET A 113 -2.87 6.49 7.09
CA MET A 113 -4.29 6.66 7.39
C MET A 113 -4.54 6.40 8.87
N VAL A 114 -5.03 7.41 9.58
CA VAL A 114 -5.37 7.32 11.00
C VAL A 114 -6.89 7.20 11.13
N SER A 115 -7.36 6.31 12.00
CA SER A 115 -8.77 6.13 12.31
C SER A 115 -9.37 7.41 12.91
N THR A 116 -10.41 7.93 12.25
CA THR A 116 -11.14 9.14 12.65
C THR A 116 -12.65 8.90 12.65
N GLU A 117 -13.42 9.83 13.22
CA GLU A 117 -14.85 9.91 12.94
C GLU A 117 -15.10 10.26 11.46
N PRO A 118 -16.28 9.91 10.88
CA PRO A 118 -16.60 10.21 9.49
C PRO A 118 -16.48 11.69 9.10
N LYS A 119 -16.85 12.60 10.02
CA LYS A 119 -16.79 14.06 9.82
C LYS A 119 -15.36 14.58 9.71
N ASP A 120 -14.40 13.84 10.28
CA ASP A 120 -12.99 14.23 10.37
C ASP A 120 -12.14 13.51 9.31
N PHE A 121 -12.74 12.74 8.39
CA PHE A 121 -12.00 12.01 7.35
C PHE A 121 -11.02 12.90 6.56
N TRP A 122 -11.35 14.18 6.37
CA TRP A 122 -10.51 15.15 5.65
C TRP A 122 -9.10 15.32 6.26
N ASN A 123 -8.91 15.02 7.55
CA ASN A 123 -7.61 15.10 8.23
C ASN A 123 -7.00 13.72 8.56
N SER A 124 -7.58 12.65 8.03
CA SER A 124 -7.18 11.28 8.35
C SER A 124 -5.88 10.83 7.67
N ALA A 125 -5.43 11.54 6.64
CA ALA A 125 -4.32 11.14 5.79
C ALA A 125 -3.07 12.03 5.99
N ASN A 126 -1.93 11.41 6.24
CA ASN A 126 -0.61 12.04 6.17
C ASN A 126 0.15 11.46 4.98
N VAL A 127 0.96 12.29 4.31
CA VAL A 127 1.75 11.88 3.15
C VAL A 127 3.23 12.16 3.39
N GLY A 128 4.09 11.32 2.84
CA GLY A 128 5.53 11.58 2.80
C GLY A 128 6.27 10.67 1.84
N SER A 129 7.59 10.74 1.92
CA SER A 129 8.51 9.94 1.11
C SER A 129 9.66 9.42 1.95
N ALA A 130 10.24 8.31 1.54
CA ALA A 130 11.45 7.76 2.12
C ALA A 130 12.28 7.06 1.05
N ILE A 131 13.60 7.11 1.22
CA ILE A 131 14.54 6.31 0.44
C ILE A 131 15.07 5.22 1.36
N TYR A 132 15.07 3.98 0.89
CA TYR A 132 15.67 2.87 1.61
C TYR A 132 16.85 2.29 0.85
N THR A 133 17.90 1.94 1.58
CA THR A 133 19.06 1.22 1.05
C THR A 133 19.15 -0.15 1.69
N ARG A 134 19.67 -1.12 0.92
CA ARG A 134 19.85 -2.49 1.39
C ARG A 134 20.88 -2.53 2.53
N VAL A 135 20.59 -3.31 3.56
CA VAL A 135 21.51 -3.59 4.66
C VAL A 135 21.75 -5.09 4.80
N SER A 136 22.99 -5.49 5.05
CA SER A 136 23.39 -6.90 5.22
C SER A 136 23.08 -7.45 6.62
N ASP A 137 22.80 -6.58 7.60
CA ASP A 137 23.00 -6.88 9.02
C ASP A 137 21.70 -6.83 9.86
N LEU A 138 20.77 -7.74 9.59
CA LEU A 138 19.79 -8.10 10.62
C LEU A 138 20.10 -9.53 11.06
N ASP A 139 20.45 -9.68 12.34
CA ASP A 139 20.75 -10.99 12.89
C ASP A 139 19.50 -11.88 12.78
N ASP A 140 19.70 -13.16 12.47
CA ASP A 140 18.59 -14.14 12.36
C ASP A 140 17.72 -14.15 13.63
N LYS A 141 18.29 -13.73 14.76
CA LYS A 141 17.60 -13.55 16.04
C LYS A 141 16.59 -12.41 16.02
N ALA A 142 16.89 -11.26 15.42
CA ALA A 142 15.91 -10.19 15.29
C ALA A 142 14.76 -10.62 14.39
N LEU A 143 15.02 -11.33 13.29
CA LEU A 143 13.94 -11.86 12.44
C LEU A 143 13.06 -12.87 13.17
N ALA A 144 13.66 -13.79 13.93
CA ALA A 144 12.91 -14.74 14.76
C ALA A 144 12.04 -14.00 15.78
N LYS A 145 12.61 -13.02 16.48
CA LYS A 145 11.88 -12.17 17.44
C LYS A 145 10.76 -11.36 16.78
N MET A 146 10.92 -10.92 15.54
CA MET A 146 9.86 -10.22 14.79
C MET A 146 8.65 -11.09 14.53
N LYS A 147 8.88 -12.35 14.14
CA LYS A 147 7.80 -13.32 13.91
C LYS A 147 7.02 -13.56 15.19
N GLU A 148 7.73 -13.77 16.30
CA GLU A 148 7.12 -13.96 17.62
C GLU A 148 6.29 -12.74 18.06
N LEU A 149 6.81 -11.52 17.86
CA LEU A 149 6.10 -10.30 18.25
C LEU A 149 4.85 -10.05 17.39
N GLY A 150 4.93 -10.28 16.08
CA GLY A 150 3.79 -10.10 15.16
C GLY A 150 2.66 -11.12 15.34
N GLU A 151 2.94 -12.28 15.92
CA GLU A 151 1.97 -13.36 16.16
C GLU A 151 1.33 -13.30 17.57
N SER A 152 1.88 -12.51 18.49
CA SER A 152 1.47 -12.47 19.91
C SER A 152 0.28 -11.55 20.25
N GLU A 153 -0.53 -11.12 19.28
CA GLU A 153 -1.69 -10.25 19.54
C GLU A 153 -2.89 -11.06 20.10
N SER A 154 -2.81 -11.47 21.36
CA SER A 154 -3.95 -11.95 22.15
C SER A 154 -4.73 -10.76 22.71
N SER A 155 -5.59 -10.17 21.89
CA SER A 155 -6.65 -9.27 22.37
C SER A 155 -7.94 -9.55 21.64
N THR A 156 -9.07 -9.38 22.33
CA THR A 156 -10.41 -9.57 21.77
C THR A 156 -10.63 -8.52 20.68
N GLN A 157 -11.07 -8.96 19.50
CA GLN A 157 -11.39 -8.06 18.38
C GLN A 157 -12.56 -7.15 18.76
N ALA A 158 -12.41 -5.85 18.46
CA ALA A 158 -13.48 -4.87 18.64
C ALA A 158 -14.38 -4.75 17.40
N PHE A 159 -13.81 -5.04 16.22
CA PHE A 159 -14.50 -4.89 14.94
C PHE A 159 -14.92 -6.25 14.35
N ASP A 160 -16.17 -6.33 13.86
CA ASP A 160 -16.64 -7.45 13.06
C ASP A 160 -16.05 -7.39 11.64
N TYR A 161 -14.88 -8.02 11.48
CA TYR A 161 -14.12 -8.02 10.23
C TYR A 161 -14.88 -8.60 9.03
N THR A 162 -15.92 -9.42 9.26
CA THR A 162 -16.70 -10.00 8.16
C THR A 162 -17.43 -8.92 7.35
N LYS A 163 -17.65 -7.73 7.94
CA LYS A 163 -18.22 -6.55 7.28
C LYS A 163 -17.34 -5.95 6.18
N LEU A 164 -16.05 -6.27 6.13
CA LEU A 164 -15.16 -5.87 5.02
C LEU A 164 -15.25 -6.84 3.83
N SER A 165 -15.51 -8.12 4.09
CA SER A 165 -15.54 -9.16 3.06
C SER A 165 -16.72 -8.98 2.08
N GLY A 166 -16.54 -9.39 0.83
CA GLY A 166 -17.53 -9.28 -0.24
C GLY A 166 -17.17 -8.25 -1.29
N THR A 167 -18.13 -7.90 -2.13
CA THR A 167 -17.90 -7.02 -3.29
C THR A 167 -18.15 -5.56 -2.95
N TRP A 168 -17.36 -4.71 -3.60
CA TRP A 168 -17.29 -3.26 -3.47
C TRP A 168 -17.20 -2.62 -4.87
N TYR A 169 -17.78 -1.44 -5.06
CA TYR A 169 -17.78 -0.70 -6.31
C TYR A 169 -17.40 0.75 -6.07
N ASN A 170 -16.57 1.34 -6.94
CA ASN A 170 -16.22 2.76 -6.87
C ASN A 170 -16.94 3.62 -7.92
N GLU A 171 -16.72 4.94 -7.84
CA GLU A 171 -17.22 5.99 -8.75
C GLU A 171 -16.76 5.92 -10.18
N LEU A 172 -15.76 5.11 -10.45
CA LEU A 172 -15.30 4.81 -11.80
C LEU A 172 -15.91 3.49 -12.34
N HIS A 173 -16.89 2.93 -11.61
CA HIS A 173 -17.50 1.62 -11.87
C HIS A 173 -16.53 0.44 -11.82
N SER A 174 -15.36 0.62 -11.21
CA SER A 174 -14.46 -0.48 -10.90
C SER A 174 -15.07 -1.33 -9.78
N SER A 175 -14.66 -2.60 -9.69
CA SER A 175 -15.12 -3.50 -8.64
C SER A 175 -13.96 -4.17 -7.93
N MET A 176 -14.18 -4.48 -6.66
CA MET A 176 -13.23 -5.18 -5.81
C MET A 176 -13.96 -6.24 -4.99
N THR A 177 -13.43 -7.45 -4.93
CA THR A 177 -13.91 -8.49 -4.01
C THR A 177 -12.86 -8.69 -2.93
N LEU A 178 -13.26 -8.51 -1.67
CA LEU A 178 -12.39 -8.66 -0.50
C LEU A 178 -12.72 -9.90 0.31
N THR A 179 -11.69 -10.51 0.87
CA THR A 179 -11.76 -11.47 1.98
C THR A 179 -10.90 -10.94 3.11
N ALA A 180 -11.54 -10.61 4.23
CA ALA A 180 -10.88 -10.21 5.46
C ALA A 180 -10.78 -11.38 6.43
N ASP A 181 -9.64 -11.51 7.11
CA ASP A 181 -9.46 -12.48 8.17
C ASP A 181 -9.33 -11.84 9.55
N LYS A 182 -9.40 -12.69 10.57
CA LYS A 182 -9.34 -12.30 11.97
C LYS A 182 -7.96 -11.72 12.39
N TYR A 183 -6.93 -11.85 11.55
CA TYR A 183 -5.57 -11.38 11.82
C TYR A 183 -5.26 -10.04 11.16
N GLY A 184 -6.26 -9.41 10.55
CA GLY A 184 -6.08 -8.12 9.88
C GLY A 184 -5.59 -8.26 8.44
N ASN A 185 -5.62 -9.44 7.81
CA ASN A 185 -5.24 -9.60 6.41
C ASN A 185 -6.41 -9.29 5.48
N LEU A 186 -6.09 -8.69 4.33
CA LEU A 186 -7.00 -8.55 3.19
C LEU A 186 -6.42 -9.26 1.97
N THR A 187 -7.24 -10.08 1.31
CA THR A 187 -6.93 -10.69 0.02
C THR A 187 -8.13 -10.57 -0.92
N GLY A 188 -7.91 -10.75 -2.22
CA GLY A 188 -9.00 -10.81 -3.19
C GLY A 188 -8.60 -10.38 -4.59
N THR A 189 -9.54 -9.78 -5.31
CA THR A 189 -9.34 -9.32 -6.69
C THR A 189 -9.90 -7.93 -6.93
N TYR A 190 -9.27 -7.19 -7.83
CA TYR A 190 -9.68 -5.88 -8.30
C TYR A 190 -9.89 -5.91 -9.82
N THR A 191 -10.99 -5.35 -10.30
CA THR A 191 -11.25 -5.14 -11.72
C THR A 191 -11.45 -3.65 -11.96
N SER A 192 -10.55 -3.05 -12.72
CA SER A 192 -10.70 -1.64 -13.11
C SER A 192 -11.63 -1.51 -14.32
N SER A 193 -12.50 -0.49 -14.28
CA SER A 193 -13.33 -0.09 -15.42
C SER A 193 -12.71 1.06 -16.24
N VAL A 194 -11.54 1.56 -15.83
CA VAL A 194 -10.81 2.64 -16.49
C VAL A 194 -9.31 2.32 -16.59
N GLY A 195 -8.58 3.11 -17.37
CA GLY A 195 -7.14 2.98 -17.53
C GLY A 195 -6.75 1.77 -18.38
N ASN A 196 -5.47 1.40 -18.32
CA ASN A 196 -4.91 0.32 -19.14
C ASN A 196 -5.05 -1.05 -18.48
N ALA A 197 -6.25 -1.41 -18.04
CA ALA A 197 -6.52 -2.64 -17.28
C ALA A 197 -7.59 -3.49 -17.97
N GLU A 198 -7.48 -4.81 -17.87
CA GLU A 198 -8.50 -5.75 -18.37
C GLU A 198 -8.59 -6.96 -17.44
N SER A 199 -9.80 -7.35 -17.06
CA SER A 199 -10.06 -8.49 -16.15
C SER A 199 -9.54 -8.25 -14.72
N GLU A 200 -9.63 -9.30 -13.89
CA GLU A 200 -9.22 -9.28 -12.49
C GLU A 200 -7.70 -9.22 -12.28
N TYR A 201 -7.29 -8.51 -11.24
CA TYR A 201 -5.93 -8.44 -10.71
C TYR A 201 -5.92 -8.85 -9.24
N PRO A 202 -4.98 -9.68 -8.77
CA PRO A 202 -4.87 -10.02 -7.36
C PRO A 202 -4.53 -8.81 -6.50
N LEU A 203 -5.22 -8.67 -5.36
CA LEU A 203 -4.91 -7.67 -4.33
C LEU A 203 -4.47 -8.35 -3.02
N ALA A 204 -3.60 -7.65 -2.30
CA ALA A 204 -3.19 -8.02 -0.95
C ALA A 204 -3.08 -6.77 -0.07
N GLY A 205 -3.46 -6.87 1.20
CA GLY A 205 -3.53 -5.72 2.08
C GLY A 205 -3.69 -6.07 3.55
N ARG A 206 -3.91 -5.04 4.35
CA ARG A 206 -4.07 -5.12 5.80
C ARG A 206 -5.16 -4.17 6.30
N PHE A 207 -5.78 -4.49 7.42
CA PHE A 207 -6.68 -3.60 8.16
C PHE A 207 -6.44 -3.67 9.66
N ASP A 208 -7.02 -2.73 10.42
CA ASP A 208 -7.03 -2.76 11.87
C ASP A 208 -8.25 -3.53 12.43
N PRO A 209 -8.11 -4.77 12.92
CA PRO A 209 -9.24 -5.52 13.49
C PRO A 209 -9.64 -5.03 14.90
N TYR A 210 -8.99 -3.99 15.40
CA TYR A 210 -9.19 -3.44 16.75
C TYR A 210 -9.61 -1.96 16.73
N ALA A 211 -10.18 -1.48 15.61
CA ALA A 211 -10.59 -0.10 15.47
C ALA A 211 -11.55 0.34 16.61
N PRO A 212 -11.45 1.58 17.12
CA PRO A 212 -12.32 2.07 18.18
C PRO A 212 -13.76 2.26 17.72
N ASP A 213 -14.70 2.09 18.63
CA ASP A 213 -16.10 2.40 18.39
C ASP A 213 -16.29 3.85 17.91
N GLY A 214 -17.20 4.03 16.95
CA GLY A 214 -17.53 5.35 16.38
C GLY A 214 -16.50 5.92 15.40
N LYS A 215 -15.37 5.24 15.19
CA LYS A 215 -14.35 5.63 14.21
C LYS A 215 -14.30 4.68 13.02
N GLY A 216 -13.75 5.17 11.90
CA GLY A 216 -13.52 4.35 10.72
C GLY A 216 -12.41 3.33 10.94
N VAL A 217 -12.59 2.13 10.42
CA VAL A 217 -11.56 1.07 10.46
C VAL A 217 -10.47 1.39 9.45
N SER A 218 -9.22 1.56 9.87
CA SER A 218 -8.13 1.83 8.93
C SER A 218 -7.78 0.58 8.13
N LEU A 219 -7.63 0.74 6.82
CA LEU A 219 -7.27 -0.34 5.91
C LEU A 219 -6.47 0.15 4.71
N GLY A 220 -5.84 -0.79 4.03
CA GLY A 220 -5.24 -0.54 2.73
C GLY A 220 -4.96 -1.83 1.99
N TRP A 221 -4.78 -1.72 0.68
CA TRP A 221 -4.43 -2.83 -0.18
C TRP A 221 -3.56 -2.37 -1.35
N SER A 222 -2.92 -3.33 -2.00
CA SER A 222 -2.01 -3.13 -3.12
C SER A 222 -2.42 -4.03 -4.28
N VAL A 223 -2.36 -3.47 -5.50
CA VAL A 223 -2.55 -4.17 -6.77
C VAL A 223 -1.34 -3.90 -7.65
N ALA A 224 -0.74 -4.95 -8.21
CA ALA A 224 0.20 -4.82 -9.32
C ALA A 224 -0.58 -5.04 -10.63
N TRP A 225 -0.44 -4.14 -11.60
CA TRP A 225 -1.22 -4.12 -12.85
C TRP A 225 -0.64 -5.08 -13.89
N LYS A 226 -0.55 -6.35 -13.50
CA LYS A 226 -0.09 -7.46 -14.32
C LYS A 226 -1.05 -8.64 -14.21
N ASN A 227 -1.53 -9.11 -15.35
CA ASN A 227 -2.27 -10.37 -15.43
C ASN A 227 -2.10 -11.05 -16.79
N ALA A 228 -2.63 -12.26 -16.93
CA ALA A 228 -2.48 -13.05 -18.15
C ALA A 228 -3.24 -12.50 -19.37
N LYS A 229 -4.31 -11.71 -19.17
CA LYS A 229 -5.16 -11.22 -20.27
C LYS A 229 -4.64 -9.92 -20.86
N LYS A 230 -4.40 -8.92 -20.01
CA LYS A 230 -3.91 -7.61 -20.42
C LYS A 230 -2.41 -7.61 -20.69
N GLY A 231 -1.69 -8.52 -20.04
CA GLY A 231 -0.25 -8.46 -19.92
C GLY A 231 0.15 -7.51 -18.79
N ASP A 232 1.22 -6.77 -19.04
CA ASP A 232 1.99 -6.09 -18.01
C ASP A 232 2.05 -4.58 -18.28
N VAL A 233 1.55 -3.80 -17.32
CA VAL A 233 1.48 -2.33 -17.41
C VAL A 233 2.61 -1.68 -16.62
N LYS A 234 3.47 -2.46 -15.96
CA LYS A 234 4.66 -1.98 -15.23
C LYS A 234 4.32 -0.90 -14.21
N SER A 235 3.21 -1.10 -13.51
CA SER A 235 2.68 -0.15 -12.53
C SER A 235 2.02 -0.86 -11.37
N SER A 236 1.97 -0.21 -10.22
CA SER A 236 1.24 -0.69 -9.04
C SER A 236 0.47 0.45 -8.38
N THR A 237 -0.69 0.12 -7.82
CA THR A 237 -1.47 1.07 -7.03
C THR A 237 -1.65 0.55 -5.61
N ALA A 238 -1.44 1.44 -4.64
CA ALA A 238 -1.80 1.21 -3.26
C ALA A 238 -2.96 2.13 -2.87
N TRP A 239 -4.00 1.59 -2.23
CA TRP A 239 -5.10 2.36 -1.63
C TRP A 239 -4.97 2.31 -0.12
N GLY A 240 -5.08 3.47 0.52
CA GLY A 240 -5.18 3.61 1.97
C GLY A 240 -6.46 4.35 2.30
N GLY A 241 -7.23 3.86 3.27
CA GLY A 241 -8.52 4.43 3.58
C GLY A 241 -9.08 4.07 4.94
N LEU A 242 -10.31 4.52 5.16
CA LEU A 242 -11.13 4.17 6.31
C LEU A 242 -12.44 3.53 5.84
N PHE A 243 -12.84 2.43 6.51
CA PHE A 243 -14.16 1.84 6.36
C PHE A 243 -15.10 2.39 7.43
N PHE A 244 -16.26 2.90 6.99
CA PHE A 244 -17.32 3.41 7.84
C PHE A 244 -18.55 2.52 7.71
N PRO A 245 -18.93 1.75 8.75
CA PRO A 245 -20.16 0.95 8.70
C PRO A 245 -21.39 1.85 8.72
N ASP A 246 -22.40 1.51 7.92
CA ASP A 246 -23.73 2.13 7.92
C ASP A 246 -24.82 1.04 7.77
N ALA A 247 -26.09 1.44 7.76
CA ALA A 247 -27.23 0.51 7.60
C ALA A 247 -27.27 -0.21 6.23
N GLU A 248 -26.54 0.31 5.24
CA GLU A 248 -26.51 -0.12 3.84
C GLU A 248 -25.22 -0.89 3.51
N GLY A 249 -24.52 -1.40 4.54
CA GLY A 249 -23.29 -2.20 4.40
C GLY A 249 -21.98 -1.40 4.42
N GLY A 250 -22.06 -0.08 4.59
CA GLY A 250 -20.94 0.85 4.79
C GLY A 250 -20.28 1.37 3.52
N GLN A 251 -19.29 2.23 3.74
CA GLN A 251 -18.47 2.87 2.70
C GLN A 251 -16.98 2.74 3.02
N ILE A 252 -16.14 2.53 2.02
CA ILE A 252 -14.69 2.64 2.15
C ILE A 252 -14.25 3.92 1.42
N ARG A 253 -13.68 4.87 2.17
CA ARG A 253 -13.16 6.12 1.60
C ARG A 253 -11.65 6.05 1.56
N THR A 254 -11.06 6.29 0.40
CA THR A 254 -9.63 6.05 0.16
C THR A 254 -8.94 7.22 -0.51
N HIS A 255 -7.63 7.28 -0.27
CA HIS A 255 -6.67 7.89 -1.17
C HIS A 255 -5.80 6.80 -1.77
N TRP A 256 -5.23 7.04 -2.95
CA TRP A 256 -4.38 6.06 -3.61
C TRP A 256 -3.11 6.67 -4.20
N LEU A 257 -2.06 5.84 -4.28
CA LEU A 257 -0.80 6.13 -4.94
C LEU A 257 -0.59 5.14 -6.09
N LEU A 258 -0.69 5.60 -7.33
CA LEU A 258 -0.37 4.83 -8.54
C LEU A 258 1.06 5.16 -8.98
N ASN A 259 1.96 4.18 -8.91
CA ASN A 259 3.34 4.33 -9.32
C ASN A 259 3.60 3.55 -10.61
N VAL A 260 4.27 4.19 -11.56
CA VAL A 260 4.60 3.65 -12.88
C VAL A 260 6.11 3.55 -13.02
N SER A 261 6.62 2.41 -13.48
CA SER A 261 8.05 2.17 -13.68
C SER A 261 8.68 3.30 -14.49
N ALA A 262 9.68 3.98 -13.93
CA ALA A 262 10.31 5.13 -14.54
C ALA A 262 11.81 5.15 -14.23
N PRO A 263 12.66 5.65 -15.14
CA PRO A 263 14.06 5.86 -14.83
C PRO A 263 14.24 6.92 -13.74
N GLU A 264 15.38 6.88 -13.05
CA GLU A 264 15.65 7.73 -11.88
C GLU A 264 15.43 9.23 -12.16
N ASN A 265 15.86 9.71 -13.33
CA ASN A 265 15.69 11.10 -13.75
C ASN A 265 14.23 11.51 -14.05
N LYS A 266 13.30 10.55 -14.09
CA LYS A 266 11.86 10.76 -14.31
C LYS A 266 11.01 10.35 -13.10
N LEU A 267 11.63 9.96 -11.98
CA LEU A 267 10.91 9.55 -10.76
C LEU A 267 9.98 10.62 -10.20
N TRP A 268 10.32 11.90 -10.40
CA TRP A 268 9.53 13.03 -9.91
C TRP A 268 8.07 13.05 -10.43
N MET A 269 7.81 12.42 -11.58
CA MET A 269 6.48 12.30 -12.18
C MET A 269 5.92 10.87 -12.16
N ALA A 270 6.61 9.94 -11.51
CA ALA A 270 6.29 8.52 -11.58
C ALA A 270 5.10 8.10 -10.72
N THR A 271 4.69 8.94 -9.76
CA THR A 271 3.56 8.64 -8.87
C THR A 271 2.41 9.62 -9.04
N ASN A 272 1.22 9.08 -9.23
CA ASN A 272 -0.04 9.81 -9.25
C ASN A 272 -0.79 9.58 -7.93
N LEU A 273 -1.53 10.59 -7.50
CA LEU A 273 -2.37 10.57 -6.31
C LEU A 273 -3.82 10.79 -6.73
N GLY A 274 -4.75 10.07 -6.09
CA GLY A 274 -6.17 10.32 -6.22
C GLY A 274 -6.96 9.76 -5.05
N SER A 275 -8.28 9.70 -5.20
CA SER A 275 -9.21 9.24 -4.16
C SER A 275 -10.37 8.49 -4.78
N ASP A 276 -10.76 7.38 -4.15
CA ASP A 276 -11.92 6.59 -4.56
C ASP A 276 -12.84 6.36 -3.35
N VAL A 277 -14.15 6.26 -3.61
CA VAL A 277 -15.16 5.88 -2.61
C VAL A 277 -15.83 4.60 -3.04
N PHE A 278 -15.70 3.55 -2.22
CA PHE A 278 -16.31 2.26 -2.49
C PHE A 278 -17.59 2.04 -1.69
N THR A 279 -18.61 1.52 -2.34
CA THR A 279 -19.91 1.12 -1.77
C THR A 279 -20.24 -0.33 -2.10
N ARG A 280 -21.18 -0.94 -1.35
CA ARG A 280 -21.69 -2.29 -1.65
C ARG A 280 -22.56 -2.35 -2.89
N GLU A 281 -23.28 -1.28 -3.17
CA GLU A 281 -24.20 -1.19 -4.28
C GLU A 281 -23.66 -0.26 -5.36
N LYS A 282 -23.74 -0.70 -6.62
CA LYS A 282 -23.27 0.06 -7.78
C LYS A 282 -24.08 1.33 -8.03
N SER A 283 -25.34 1.41 -7.59
CA SER A 283 -26.22 2.58 -7.74
C SER A 283 -25.80 3.75 -6.85
N ARG A 284 -25.40 3.47 -5.60
CA ARG A 284 -25.01 4.49 -4.59
C ARG A 284 -23.77 5.30 -4.96
N VAL A 285 -23.00 4.75 -5.88
CA VAL A 285 -21.79 5.35 -6.43
C VAL A 285 -22.04 6.74 -7.03
N ALA A 286 -23.16 6.94 -7.73
CA ALA A 286 -23.48 8.22 -8.38
C ALA A 286 -23.79 9.34 -7.36
N GLU A 287 -24.21 8.99 -6.15
CA GLU A 287 -24.57 9.94 -5.08
C GLU A 287 -23.34 10.35 -4.25
N ALA A 288 -22.29 9.51 -4.22
CA ALA A 288 -21.04 9.78 -3.50
C ALA A 288 -20.07 10.71 -4.27
N GLY A 289 -20.35 11.01 -5.54
CA GLY A 289 -19.45 11.63 -6.53
C GLY A 289 -19.11 13.12 -6.38
N LEU A 290 -19.13 13.70 -5.17
CA LEU A 290 -18.61 15.06 -4.93
C LEU A 290 -17.08 15.09 -4.66
N SER A 291 -16.39 13.96 -4.85
CA SER A 291 -14.93 13.85 -4.72
C SER A 291 -14.22 14.35 -5.98
N PHE A 292 -13.09 15.03 -5.82
CA PHE A 292 -12.23 15.52 -6.89
C PHE A 292 -11.56 14.33 -7.60
N THR A 293 -12.26 13.70 -8.55
CA THR A 293 -11.78 12.50 -9.24
C THR A 293 -11.11 12.88 -10.56
N THR A 294 -9.80 12.63 -10.66
CA THR A 294 -9.17 12.41 -11.97
C THR A 294 -9.19 10.90 -12.20
N ALA A 295 -9.82 10.46 -13.29
CA ALA A 295 -9.67 9.10 -13.78
C ALA A 295 -8.17 8.73 -13.81
N HIS A 296 -7.81 7.47 -13.57
CA HIS A 296 -6.43 7.00 -13.72
C HIS A 296 -5.90 7.45 -15.08
N PRO A 297 -4.97 8.43 -15.14
CA PRO A 297 -4.47 8.88 -16.42
C PRO A 297 -3.68 7.74 -17.04
N SER A 298 -3.79 7.59 -18.35
CA SER A 298 -2.94 6.67 -19.10
C SER A 298 -1.47 7.10 -18.96
N ILE A 299 -0.55 6.14 -19.13
CA ILE A 299 0.90 6.41 -19.10
C ILE A 299 1.26 7.50 -20.11
N ASP A 300 0.65 7.48 -21.29
CA ASP A 300 0.89 8.47 -22.34
C ASP A 300 0.43 9.88 -21.91
N GLU A 301 -0.69 9.99 -21.21
CA GLU A 301 -1.16 11.27 -20.64
C GLU A 301 -0.25 11.78 -19.52
N ILE A 302 0.29 10.88 -18.69
CA ILE A 302 1.24 11.23 -17.62
C ILE A 302 2.55 11.76 -18.23
N VAL A 303 3.11 11.04 -19.21
CA VAL A 303 4.35 11.42 -19.88
C VAL A 303 4.18 12.74 -20.63
N ALA A 304 3.08 12.91 -21.37
CA ALA A 304 2.81 14.14 -22.10
C ALA A 304 2.65 15.36 -21.17
N LYS A 305 2.04 15.17 -20.00
CA LYS A 305 1.90 16.24 -19.00
C LYS A 305 3.24 16.61 -18.37
N GLY A 306 4.08 15.63 -18.06
CA GLY A 306 5.42 15.84 -17.50
C GLY A 306 6.36 16.57 -18.47
N GLU A 307 6.35 16.20 -19.75
CA GLU A 307 7.16 16.85 -20.78
C GLU A 307 6.77 18.31 -21.00
N LYS A 308 5.47 18.62 -20.91
CA LYS A 308 4.96 20.00 -21.04
C LYS A 308 5.38 20.89 -19.87
N ILE A 309 5.46 20.35 -18.65
CA ILE A 309 5.91 21.09 -17.47
C ILE A 309 7.41 21.33 -17.50
N ALA A 310 8.20 20.36 -18.00
CA ALA A 310 9.65 20.49 -18.12
C ALA A 310 10.11 21.49 -19.20
N GLN A 311 9.21 21.92 -20.08
CA GLN A 311 9.45 22.91 -21.14
C GLN A 311 9.03 24.34 -20.75
N MET A 312 8.45 24.53 -19.56
CA MET A 312 8.08 25.84 -18.99
C MET A 312 9.17 26.33 -18.04
#